data_AF-A0A4Q4D8W4-F1
#
_entry.id   AF-A0A4Q4D8W4-F1
#
_cell.length_a   1.000
_cell.length_b   1.000
_cell.length_c   1.000
_cell.angle_alpha   90.00
_cell.angle_beta   90.00
_cell.angle_gamma   90.00
#
_symmetry.space_group_name_H-M   'P 1'
#
loop_
_entity.id
_entity.type
_entity.pdbx_description
1 polymer ?
#
loop_
_entity_poly.entity_id
_entity_poly.type
_entity_poly.pdbx_seq_one_letter_code
_entity_poly.pdbx_strand_id
1 'polypeptide(L)'
;MHEYLGKQFKRMDEIVDGIETGWQGPTATSYRSLHRGAAEDAVRIGQTIQFLAEAIRLSEGGFTDQELETLEQFRRVQVDIDIEAAADALSTPSNQQPRSRLQDF
;
A
#
# COMPACT_ATOMS: atom_id res chain seq x y z
N MET A 1 -2.69 0.71 13.47
CA MET A 1 -1.62 -0.07 12.79
C MET A 1 -1.67 0.12 11.27
N HIS A 2 -2.78 -0.21 10.60
CA HIS A 2 -2.95 0.01 9.15
C HIS A 2 -2.68 1.46 8.71
N GLU A 3 -3.22 2.46 9.43
CA GLU A 3 -2.97 3.88 9.14
C GLU A 3 -1.50 4.28 9.31
N TYR A 4 -0.78 3.65 10.24
CA TYR A 4 0.63 3.91 10.47
C TYR A 4 1.50 3.37 9.32
N LEU A 5 1.21 2.15 8.85
CA LEU A 5 1.87 1.59 7.67
C LEU A 5 1.64 2.50 6.45
N GLY A 6 0.38 2.89 6.19
CA GLY A 6 0.07 3.80 5.07
C GLY A 6 0.86 5.12 5.13
N LYS A 7 1.03 5.71 6.32
CA LYS A 7 1.87 6.91 6.51
C LYS A 7 3.36 6.66 6.22
N GLN A 8 3.90 5.51 6.60
CA GLN A 8 5.29 5.16 6.30
C GLN A 8 5.52 4.96 4.79
N PHE A 9 4.55 4.35 4.09
CA PHE A 9 4.63 4.18 2.64
C PHE A 9 4.63 5.52 1.91
N LYS A 10 3.69 6.42 2.25
CA LYS A 10 3.67 7.78 1.66
C LYS A 10 4.97 8.55 1.91
N ARG A 11 5.54 8.42 3.11
CA ARG A 11 6.82 9.06 3.43
C ARG A 11 7.99 8.47 2.63
N MET A 12 7.98 7.17 2.39
CA MET A 12 8.98 6.52 1.54
C MET A 12 8.85 7.01 0.09
N ASP A 13 7.63 7.09 -0.41
CA ASP A 13 7.31 7.57 -1.75
C ASP A 13 7.75 9.04 -1.96
N GLU A 14 7.49 9.93 -1.00
CA GLU A 14 7.97 11.32 -1.03
C GLU A 14 9.50 11.43 -1.08
N ILE A 15 10.22 10.55 -0.37
CA ILE A 15 11.68 10.51 -0.41
C ILE A 15 12.16 10.04 -1.79
N VAL A 16 11.48 9.07 -2.37
CA VAL A 16 11.79 8.52 -3.70
C VAL A 16 11.60 9.57 -4.78
N ASP A 17 10.47 10.28 -4.79
CA ASP A 17 10.21 11.39 -5.71
C ASP A 17 11.32 12.47 -5.65
N GLY A 18 11.78 12.78 -4.43
CA GLY A 18 12.89 13.70 -4.20
C GLY A 18 14.23 13.23 -4.77
N ILE A 19 14.55 11.94 -4.69
CA ILE A 19 15.78 11.34 -5.22
C ILE A 19 15.69 11.19 -6.75
N GLU A 20 14.54 10.79 -7.26
CA GLU A 20 14.30 10.54 -8.69
C GLU A 20 14.31 11.81 -9.55
N THR A 21 14.10 12.99 -8.94
CA THR A 21 14.23 14.27 -9.64
C THR A 21 15.60 14.40 -10.36
N GLY A 22 16.63 13.67 -9.90
CA GLY A 22 17.95 13.59 -10.55
C GLY A 22 18.25 12.30 -11.34
N TRP A 23 17.40 11.28 -11.30
CA TRP A 23 17.63 9.98 -11.97
C TRP A 23 16.72 9.81 -13.18
N GLN A 24 17.30 9.88 -14.37
CA GLN A 24 16.63 9.57 -15.62
C GLN A 24 17.17 8.25 -16.20
N GLY A 25 16.27 7.38 -16.65
CA GLY A 25 16.63 6.17 -17.39
C GLY A 25 16.11 4.87 -16.77
N PRO A 26 16.55 3.71 -17.30
CA PRO A 26 16.02 2.39 -16.94
C PRO A 26 16.06 2.08 -15.44
N THR A 27 17.05 2.60 -14.71
CA THR A 27 17.17 2.42 -13.26
C THR A 27 16.01 3.06 -12.49
N ALA A 28 15.58 4.26 -12.88
CA ALA A 28 14.45 4.93 -12.24
C ALA A 28 13.15 4.14 -12.46
N THR A 29 12.92 3.68 -13.69
CA THR A 29 11.75 2.84 -14.02
C THR A 29 11.74 1.54 -13.21
N SER A 30 12.87 0.82 -13.14
CA SER A 30 12.98 -0.41 -12.36
C SER A 30 12.76 -0.17 -10.87
N TYR A 31 13.26 0.94 -10.33
CA TYR A 31 13.08 1.29 -8.93
C TYR A 31 11.61 1.62 -8.61
N ARG A 32 10.92 2.40 -9.45
CA ARG A 32 9.46 2.63 -9.31
C ARG A 32 8.65 1.35 -9.31
N SER A 33 8.98 0.42 -10.20
CA SER A 33 8.32 -0.88 -10.25
C SER A 33 8.50 -1.65 -8.93
N LEU A 34 9.71 -1.62 -8.36
CA LEU A 34 9.99 -2.24 -7.06
C LEU A 34 9.22 -1.55 -5.93
N HIS A 35 9.20 -0.22 -5.92
CA HIS A 35 8.47 0.56 -4.92
C HIS A 35 6.96 0.28 -4.97
N ARG A 36 6.37 0.26 -6.16
CA ARG A 36 4.96 -0.14 -6.36
C ARG A 36 4.69 -1.53 -5.81
N GLY A 37 5.53 -2.52 -6.14
CA GLY A 37 5.39 -3.88 -5.61
C GLY A 37 5.42 -3.92 -4.08
N ALA A 38 6.31 -3.14 -3.46
CA ALA A 38 6.36 -3.01 -2.00
C ALA A 38 5.09 -2.37 -1.41
N ALA A 39 4.50 -1.39 -2.09
CA ALA A 39 3.23 -0.78 -1.68
C ALA A 39 2.05 -1.78 -1.79
N GLU A 40 2.00 -2.58 -2.86
CA GLU A 40 1.00 -3.66 -3.03
C GLU A 40 1.13 -4.71 -1.92
N ASP A 41 2.35 -5.14 -1.59
CA ASP A 41 2.61 -6.08 -0.49
C ASP A 41 2.15 -5.51 0.86
N ALA A 42 2.34 -4.22 1.08
CA ALA A 42 1.89 -3.55 2.30
C ALA A 42 0.37 -3.56 2.45
N VAL A 43 -0.35 -3.34 1.35
CA VAL A 43 -1.82 -3.42 1.32
C VAL A 43 -2.26 -4.84 1.72
N ARG A 44 -1.68 -5.88 1.11
CA ARG A 44 -1.98 -7.29 1.43
C ARG A 44 -1.69 -7.64 2.90
N ILE A 45 -0.54 -7.21 3.42
CA ILE A 45 -0.16 -7.43 4.83
C ILE A 45 -1.17 -6.72 5.75
N GLY A 46 -1.55 -5.49 5.43
CA GLY A 46 -2.54 -4.72 6.16
C GLY A 46 -3.89 -5.43 6.25
N GLN A 47 -4.39 -5.94 5.12
CA GLN A 47 -5.63 -6.73 5.06
C GLN A 47 -5.53 -8.00 5.93
N THR A 48 -4.43 -8.75 5.78
CA THR A 48 -4.19 -9.96 6.56
C THR A 48 -4.21 -9.69 8.06
N ILE A 49 -3.56 -8.61 8.51
CA ILE A 49 -3.53 -8.25 9.93
C ILE A 49 -4.91 -7.82 10.43
N GLN A 50 -5.71 -7.12 9.61
CA GLN A 50 -7.10 -6.81 9.96
C GLN A 50 -7.94 -8.08 10.12
N PHE A 51 -7.78 -9.06 9.23
CA PHE A 51 -8.47 -10.34 9.32
C PHE A 51 -8.09 -11.09 10.60
N LEU A 52 -6.79 -11.16 10.90
CA LEU A 52 -6.30 -11.81 12.13
C LEU A 52 -6.80 -11.11 13.39
N ALA A 53 -6.86 -9.78 13.41
CA ALA A 53 -7.38 -9.02 14.54
C ALA A 53 -8.86 -9.33 14.80
N GLU A 54 -9.67 -9.41 13.74
CA GLU A 54 -11.08 -9.78 13.85
C GLU A 54 -11.25 -11.23 14.32
N ALA A 55 -10.47 -12.17 13.76
CA ALA A 55 -10.48 -13.56 14.18
C ALA A 55 -10.11 -13.72 15.66
N ILE A 56 -9.09 -13.01 16.14
CA ILE A 56 -8.70 -13.03 17.56
C ILE A 56 -9.85 -12.50 18.44
N ARG A 57 -10.47 -11.38 18.05
CA ARG A 57 -11.58 -10.78 18.79
C ARG A 57 -12.78 -11.73 18.92
N LEU A 58 -13.12 -12.44 17.86
CA LEU A 58 -14.23 -13.41 17.85
C LEU A 58 -13.85 -14.73 18.56
N SER A 59 -12.55 -15.04 18.69
CA SER A 59 -12.09 -16.28 19.30
C SER A 59 -12.13 -16.31 20.83
N GLU A 60 -12.49 -15.20 21.51
CA GLU A 60 -12.36 -15.03 22.96
C GLU A 60 -13.09 -16.12 23.77
N GLY A 61 -14.15 -16.72 23.22
CA GLY A 61 -14.88 -17.85 23.79
C GLY A 61 -14.81 -19.16 22.99
N GLY A 62 -13.98 -19.23 21.94
CA GLY A 62 -14.12 -20.18 20.84
C GLY A 62 -15.14 -19.71 19.80
N PHE A 63 -15.00 -20.15 18.54
CA PHE A 63 -15.84 -19.66 17.45
C PHE A 63 -17.24 -20.28 17.46
N THR A 64 -18.27 -19.44 17.37
CA THR A 64 -19.63 -19.84 17.00
C THR A 64 -19.81 -19.88 15.48
N ASP A 65 -20.85 -20.58 14.99
CA ASP A 65 -21.16 -20.65 13.56
C ASP A 65 -21.37 -19.27 12.92
N GLN A 66 -22.00 -18.34 13.66
CA GLN A 66 -22.24 -16.96 13.19
C GLN A 66 -20.95 -16.16 13.03
N GLU A 67 -19.98 -16.39 13.92
CA GLU A 67 -18.68 -15.71 13.89
C GLU A 67 -17.79 -16.28 12.78
N LEU A 68 -17.88 -17.58 12.51
CA LEU A 68 -17.25 -18.19 11.33
C LEU A 68 -17.81 -17.61 10.04
N GLU A 69 -19.13 -17.45 9.94
CA GLU A 69 -19.77 -16.80 8.79
C GLU A 69 -19.29 -15.35 8.64
N THR A 70 -19.16 -14.61 9.75
CA THR A 70 -18.64 -13.24 9.75
C THR A 70 -17.20 -13.18 9.22
N LEU A 71 -16.35 -14.12 9.63
CA LEU A 71 -14.98 -14.22 9.11
C LEU A 71 -14.94 -14.57 7.62
N GLU A 72 -15.83 -15.46 7.15
CA GLU A 72 -15.93 -15.75 5.71
C GLU A 72 -16.35 -14.52 4.90
N GLN A 73 -17.34 -13.77 5.38
CA GLN A 73 -17.77 -12.53 4.73
C GLN A 73 -16.63 -11.51 4.71
N PHE A 74 -15.93 -11.33 5.82
CA PHE A 74 -14.80 -10.41 5.92
C PHE A 74 -13.66 -10.80 4.96
N ARG A 75 -13.36 -12.10 4.85
CA ARG A 75 -12.38 -12.62 3.89
C ARG A 75 -12.77 -12.33 2.44
N ARG A 76 -14.04 -12.53 2.07
CA ARG A 76 -14.52 -12.24 0.70
C ARG A 76 -14.32 -10.76 0.35
N VAL A 77 -14.73 -9.87 1.25
CA VAL A 77 -14.54 -8.41 1.06
C VAL A 77 -13.07 -8.05 0.90
N GLN A 78 -12.16 -8.70 1.64
CA GLN A 78 -10.72 -8.45 1.47
C GLN A 78 -10.17 -8.92 0.13
N VAL A 79 -10.63 -10.06 -0.39
CA VAL A 79 -10.22 -10.58 -1.71
C VAL A 79 -10.68 -9.66 -2.84
N ASP A 80 -11.82 -8.98 -2.66
CA ASP A 80 -12.39 -8.08 -3.66
C ASP A 80 -11.76 -6.68 -3.67
N ILE A 81 -10.83 -6.36 -2.76
CA ILE A 81 -10.14 -5.06 -2.77
C ILE A 81 -9.18 -5.00 -3.96
N ASP A 82 -9.31 -3.92 -4.74
CA ASP A 82 -8.36 -3.56 -5.78
C ASP A 82 -7.02 -3.13 -5.14
N ILE A 83 -6.09 -4.09 -5.07
CA ILE A 83 -4.75 -3.88 -4.49
C ILE A 83 -3.96 -2.85 -5.29
N GLU A 84 -4.12 -2.84 -6.61
CA GLU A 84 -3.39 -1.93 -7.49
C GLU A 84 -3.85 -0.49 -7.26
N ALA A 85 -5.16 -0.24 -7.22
CA ALA A 85 -5.71 1.09 -6.92
C ALA A 85 -5.39 1.55 -5.49
N ALA A 86 -5.39 0.63 -4.52
CA ALA A 86 -5.01 0.94 -3.15
C ALA A 86 -3.51 1.29 -3.03
N ALA A 87 -2.65 0.59 -3.77
CA ALA A 87 -1.23 0.90 -3.87
C ALA A 87 -0.99 2.23 -4.59
N ASP A 88 -1.77 2.54 -5.63
CA ASP A 88 -1.72 3.84 -6.31
C ASP A 88 -2.01 5.00 -5.34
N ALA A 89 -2.95 4.84 -4.41
CA ALA A 89 -3.24 5.86 -3.39
C ALA A 89 -2.10 6.05 -2.36
N LEU A 90 -1.15 5.12 -2.31
CA LEU A 90 0.06 5.18 -1.50
C LEU A 90 1.27 5.73 -2.27
N SER A 91 1.13 5.91 -3.59
CA SER A 91 2.17 6.44 -4.47
C SER A 91 1.81 7.80 -5.07
N THR A 92 2.82 8.61 -5.32
CA THR A 92 2.65 9.94 -5.91
C THR A 92 2.55 9.78 -7.44
N PRO A 93 1.46 10.26 -8.08
CA PRO A 93 1.29 10.11 -9.53
C PRO A 93 2.35 10.93 -10.28
N SER A 94 3.05 10.30 -11.23
CA SER A 94 4.21 10.89 -11.96
C SER A 94 3.83 11.98 -13.00
N ASN A 95 2.82 12.80 -12.73
CA ASN A 95 2.28 13.76 -13.69
C ASN A 95 3.01 15.12 -13.66
N GLN A 96 4.09 15.24 -12.88
CA GLN A 96 4.92 16.44 -12.92
C GLN A 96 5.92 16.35 -14.06
N GLN A 97 5.71 17.19 -15.09
CA GLN A 97 6.76 17.49 -16.04
C GLN A 97 7.97 18.05 -15.28
N PRO A 98 9.19 17.57 -15.58
CA PRO A 98 10.39 17.95 -14.85
C PRO A 98 10.63 19.44 -14.97
N ARG A 99 10.56 20.16 -13.85
CA ARG A 99 11.06 21.53 -13.77
C ARG A 99 12.58 21.46 -13.56
N SER A 100 13.31 21.61 -14.65
CA SER A 100 14.76 21.74 -14.57
C SER A 100 15.12 23.09 -13.96
N ARG A 101 15.87 23.10 -12.84
CA ARG A 101 16.42 24.35 -12.24
C ARG A 101 17.41 25.07 -13.17
N LEU A 102 17.83 24.43 -14.27
CA LEU A 102 18.64 25.05 -15.32
C LEU A 102 17.82 25.97 -16.24
N GLN A 103 16.49 25.95 -16.13
CA GLN A 103 15.57 26.83 -16.86
C GLN A 103 15.19 28.09 -16.05
N ASP A 104 15.66 28.18 -14.79
CA ASP A 104 15.43 29.32 -13.90
C ASP A 104 16.54 30.39 -13.99
N PHE A 105 17.48 30.28 -14.96
CA PHE A 105 18.59 31.20 -15.18
C PHE A 105 18.59 31.79 -16.59
#